data_AF-A0A4V1IQ63-F1
#
_entry.id   AF-A0A4V1IQ63-F1
#
_cell.length_a   1.000
_cell.length_b   1.000
_cell.length_c   1.000
_cell.angle_alpha   90.00
_cell.angle_beta   90.00
_cell.angle_gamma   90.00
#
_symmetry.space_group_name_H-M   'P 1'
#
loop_
_entity.id
_entity.type
_entity.pdbx_description
1 polymer ?
#
loop_
_entity_poly.entity_id
_entity_poly.type
_entity_poly.pdbx_seq_one_letter_code
_entity_poly.pdbx_strand_id
1 'polypeptide(L)'
;MGRPSSNPAAAQTKKGGSALKRLKTTLKDAGLIGPAALKTRVSKKRSQKVQSAAMGARKELKTTLASMAAKAKDNNPFELKHATPKHDVLNRKVKGVQGRPGVTRKRGEEARKKTIMREMEAKGKATSFVDRRFGENDPEMSVEDKMMERFMKEKARRTDRGSIYNLEEEELTHMGQSLAAEDAFEDAGLRKAPDNDDSDDGQIDRDTVRYTHFGGFEETVRIGSIGHRGFESEGTGREVRCYILRLIPFPIEGPRPKEVEE
;
A
#
# COMPACT_ATOMS: atom_id res chain seq x y z
N MET A 1 -43.94 -14.05 41.23
CA MET A 1 -43.92 -12.57 41.15
C MET A 1 -42.47 -12.11 41.02
N GLY A 2 -41.90 -12.12 39.81
CA GLY A 2 -40.52 -11.69 39.57
C GLY A 2 -40.46 -10.16 39.43
N ARG A 3 -39.72 -9.48 40.31
CA ARG A 3 -39.50 -8.03 40.21
C ARG A 3 -38.63 -7.74 38.98
N PRO A 4 -39.00 -6.80 38.09
CA PRO A 4 -38.11 -6.37 37.03
C PRO A 4 -36.94 -5.59 37.63
N SER A 5 -35.71 -6.08 37.41
CA SER A 5 -34.48 -5.38 37.75
C SER A 5 -34.39 -4.08 36.97
N SER A 6 -34.74 -2.96 37.59
CA SER A 6 -34.58 -1.63 37.02
C SER A 6 -33.09 -1.26 37.05
N ASN A 7 -32.38 -1.49 35.95
CA ASN A 7 -31.06 -0.91 35.73
C ASN A 7 -31.19 0.63 35.65
N PRO A 8 -30.55 1.42 36.54
CA PRO A 8 -30.76 2.86 36.60
C PRO A 8 -29.96 3.69 35.57
N ALA A 9 -29.25 3.07 34.62
CA ALA A 9 -28.32 3.78 33.73
C ALA A 9 -28.74 3.90 32.25
N ALA A 10 -29.87 3.32 31.84
CA ALA A 10 -30.38 3.53 30.48
C ALA A 10 -31.36 4.71 30.49
N ALA A 11 -30.87 5.90 30.09
CA ALA A 11 -31.73 7.06 29.84
C ALA A 11 -32.93 6.63 28.98
N GLN A 12 -34.10 6.57 29.62
CA GLN A 12 -35.32 6.07 29.00
C GLN A 12 -35.72 7.03 27.89
N THR A 13 -35.32 6.74 26.65
CA THR A 13 -36.02 7.32 25.50
C THR A 13 -37.47 6.86 25.62
N LYS A 14 -38.40 7.77 25.91
CA LYS A 14 -39.82 7.43 26.02
C LYS A 14 -40.22 6.74 24.72
N LYS A 15 -40.47 5.43 24.79
CA LYS A 15 -40.81 4.60 23.64
C LYS A 15 -42.25 4.94 23.26
N GLY A 16 -42.42 5.73 22.21
CA GLY A 16 -43.73 6.13 21.67
C GLY A 16 -43.77 7.58 21.18
N GLY A 17 -44.48 7.82 20.07
CA GLY A 17 -44.66 9.14 19.44
C GLY A 17 -43.77 9.41 18.22
N SER A 18 -44.10 10.47 17.48
CA SER A 18 -43.37 10.85 16.26
C SER A 18 -41.91 11.23 16.55
N ALA A 19 -41.02 11.03 15.56
CA ALA A 19 -39.59 11.37 15.68
C ALA A 19 -39.39 12.85 16.07
N LEU A 20 -40.19 13.75 15.48
CA LEU A 20 -40.15 15.18 15.80
C LEU A 20 -40.59 15.46 17.24
N LYS A 21 -41.62 14.77 17.75
CA LYS A 21 -42.07 14.93 19.14
C LYS A 21 -40.96 14.51 20.11
N ARG A 22 -40.29 13.39 19.82
CA ARG A 22 -39.14 12.91 20.61
C ARG A 22 -37.97 13.90 20.58
N LEU A 23 -37.62 14.43 19.41
CA LEU A 23 -36.57 15.46 19.28
C LEU A 23 -36.91 16.73 20.06
N LYS A 24 -38.16 17.21 19.97
CA LYS A 24 -38.61 18.39 20.71
C LYS A 24 -38.55 18.16 22.23
N THR A 25 -38.93 16.97 22.71
CA THR A 25 -38.80 16.65 24.14
C THR A 25 -37.35 16.59 24.59
N THR A 26 -36.46 15.92 23.84
CA THR A 26 -35.03 15.84 24.20
C THR A 26 -34.36 17.21 24.22
N LEU A 27 -34.71 18.09 23.26
CA LEU A 27 -34.17 19.45 23.22
C LEU A 27 -34.76 20.35 24.33
N LYS A 28 -36.00 20.10 24.75
CA LYS A 28 -36.62 20.79 25.89
C LYS A 28 -36.01 20.35 27.21
N ASP A 29 -35.78 19.05 27.39
CA ASP A 29 -35.15 18.47 28.59
C ASP A 29 -33.69 18.93 28.72
N ALA A 30 -32.99 19.11 27.59
CA ALA A 30 -31.66 19.70 27.54
C ALA A 30 -31.63 21.22 27.79
N GLY A 31 -32.79 21.87 27.96
CA GLY A 31 -32.87 23.32 28.17
C GLY A 31 -32.51 24.17 26.94
N LEU A 32 -32.40 23.55 25.76
CA LEU A 32 -32.07 24.23 24.50
C LEU A 32 -33.28 24.91 23.85
N ILE A 33 -34.48 24.40 24.13
CA ILE A 33 -35.76 24.94 23.61
C ILE A 33 -36.71 25.28 24.77
N GLY A 34 -37.49 26.35 24.59
CA GLY A 34 -38.56 26.76 25.52
C GLY A 34 -38.14 27.88 26.48
N PRO A 35 -38.91 28.13 27.55
CA PRO A 35 -38.67 29.25 28.47
C PRO A 35 -37.34 29.12 29.24
N ALA A 36 -36.83 27.91 29.41
CA ALA A 36 -35.51 27.68 30.00
C ALA A 36 -34.38 28.26 29.13
N ALA A 37 -34.48 28.14 27.80
CA ALA A 37 -33.54 28.73 26.86
C ALA A 37 -33.59 30.27 26.84
N LEU A 38 -34.73 30.88 27.20
CA LEU A 38 -34.82 32.35 27.29
C LEU A 38 -33.95 32.92 28.41
N LYS A 39 -33.65 32.16 29.46
CA LYS A 39 -32.84 32.61 30.61
C LYS A 39 -31.38 32.87 30.24
N THR A 40 -30.88 32.27 29.16
CA THR A 40 -29.50 32.45 28.67
C THR A 40 -29.37 33.54 27.60
N ARG A 41 -30.47 34.23 27.24
CA ARG A 41 -30.45 35.37 26.31
C ARG A 41 -29.77 36.57 26.98
N VAL A 42 -28.63 36.96 26.44
CA VAL A 42 -27.91 38.16 26.87
C VAL A 42 -28.70 39.39 26.41
N SER A 43 -29.26 40.13 27.37
CA SER A 43 -29.89 41.43 27.13
C SER A 43 -28.88 42.55 27.37
N LYS A 44 -28.74 43.45 26.39
CA LYS A 44 -27.84 44.62 26.45
C LYS A 44 -28.20 45.60 27.58
N LYS A 45 -29.43 45.53 28.12
CA LYS A 45 -29.92 46.41 29.21
C LYS A 45 -29.63 45.89 30.62
N ARG A 46 -28.99 44.72 30.78
CA ARG A 46 -28.71 44.12 32.09
C ARG A 46 -27.29 44.42 32.57
N SER A 47 -27.09 44.39 33.90
CA SER A 47 -25.78 44.54 34.55
C SER A 47 -24.72 43.59 33.99
N GLN A 48 -23.46 44.05 33.92
CA GLN A 48 -22.30 43.33 33.39
C GLN A 48 -22.12 41.94 34.03
N LYS A 49 -22.39 41.79 35.33
CA LYS A 49 -22.35 40.49 36.05
C LYS A 49 -23.39 39.49 35.54
N VAL A 50 -24.57 39.97 35.17
CA VAL A 50 -25.64 39.12 34.61
C VAL A 50 -25.33 38.78 33.15
N GLN A 51 -24.67 39.67 32.43
CA GLN A 51 -24.22 39.41 31.06
C GLN A 51 -23.12 38.34 31.02
N SER A 52 -22.11 38.40 31.89
CA SER A 52 -21.05 37.39 31.95
C SER A 52 -21.58 36.00 32.36
N ALA A 53 -22.49 35.94 33.33
CA ALA A 53 -23.17 34.70 33.72
C ALA A 53 -24.03 34.11 32.58
N ALA A 54 -24.77 34.95 31.85
CA ALA A 54 -25.56 34.51 30.69
C ALA A 54 -24.68 34.03 29.53
N MET A 55 -23.51 34.66 29.31
CA MET A 55 -22.51 34.22 28.34
C MET A 55 -21.91 32.86 28.70
N GLY A 56 -21.59 32.62 29.99
CA GLY A 56 -21.16 31.32 30.49
C GLY A 56 -22.21 30.23 30.25
N ALA A 57 -23.45 30.46 30.64
CA ALA A 57 -24.54 29.52 30.41
C ALA A 57 -24.79 29.25 28.91
N ARG A 58 -24.60 30.25 28.04
CA ARG A 58 -24.71 30.09 26.58
C ARG A 58 -23.56 29.24 26.00
N LYS A 59 -22.36 29.34 26.56
CA LYS A 59 -21.22 28.49 26.19
C LYS A 59 -21.53 27.02 26.51
N GLU A 60 -22.07 26.73 27.69
CA GLU A 60 -22.50 25.39 28.08
C GLU A 60 -23.65 24.83 27.21
N LEU A 61 -24.62 25.67 26.84
CA LEU A 61 -25.65 25.25 25.89
C LEU A 61 -25.08 24.95 24.50
N LYS A 62 -24.04 25.67 24.06
CA LYS A 62 -23.39 25.42 22.77
C LYS A 62 -22.61 24.10 22.80
N THR A 63 -21.89 23.81 23.89
CA THR A 63 -21.15 22.55 24.04
C THR A 63 -22.09 21.34 24.12
N THR A 64 -23.17 21.46 24.90
CA THR A 64 -24.20 20.42 24.99
C THR A 64 -24.88 20.18 23.64
N LEU A 65 -25.27 21.23 22.90
CA LEU A 65 -25.84 21.11 21.55
C LEU A 65 -24.86 20.42 20.59
N ALA A 66 -23.58 20.77 20.62
CA ALA A 66 -22.56 20.13 19.80
C ALA A 66 -22.43 18.62 20.12
N SER A 67 -22.42 18.26 21.41
CA SER A 67 -22.37 16.86 21.85
C SER A 67 -23.62 16.08 21.42
N MET A 68 -24.80 16.71 21.46
CA MET A 68 -26.06 16.11 21.02
C MET A 68 -26.09 15.92 19.51
N ALA A 69 -25.60 16.90 18.75
CA ALA A 69 -25.49 16.82 17.30
C ALA A 69 -24.52 15.69 16.88
N ALA A 70 -23.40 15.51 17.58
CA ALA A 70 -22.48 14.39 17.34
C ALA A 70 -23.19 13.04 17.59
N LYS A 71 -23.83 12.87 18.76
CA LYS A 71 -24.60 11.66 19.09
C LYS A 71 -25.73 11.38 18.09
N ALA A 72 -26.39 12.42 17.57
CA ALA A 72 -27.44 12.28 16.56
C ALA A 72 -26.90 11.81 15.21
N LYS A 73 -25.70 12.26 14.80
CA LYS A 73 -25.02 11.76 13.60
C LYS A 73 -24.61 10.29 13.77
N ASP A 74 -24.06 9.94 14.92
CA ASP A 74 -23.57 8.58 15.20
C ASP A 74 -24.69 7.55 15.31
N ASN A 75 -25.85 7.96 15.86
CA ASN A 75 -27.02 7.13 16.08
C ASN A 75 -28.16 7.40 15.09
N ASN A 76 -27.83 7.80 13.86
CA ASN A 76 -28.82 7.91 12.80
C ASN A 76 -29.39 6.51 12.46
N PRO A 77 -30.71 6.28 12.60
CA PRO A 77 -31.31 4.99 12.31
C PRO A 77 -31.17 4.55 10.85
N PHE A 78 -30.99 5.47 9.90
CA PHE A 78 -30.82 5.13 8.48
C PHE A 78 -29.41 4.63 8.13
N GLU A 79 -28.40 4.98 8.94
CA GLU A 79 -27.02 4.51 8.76
C GLU A 79 -26.77 3.14 9.40
N LEU A 80 -27.71 2.68 10.24
CA LEU A 80 -27.61 1.46 11.03
C LEU A 80 -28.60 0.41 10.50
N LYS A 81 -28.07 -0.76 10.13
CA LYS A 81 -28.89 -1.94 9.87
C LYS A 81 -29.03 -2.73 11.16
N HIS A 82 -30.27 -2.93 11.61
CA HIS A 82 -30.58 -3.73 12.79
C HIS A 82 -31.20 -5.07 12.38
N ALA A 83 -30.75 -6.16 13.00
CA ALA A 83 -31.33 -7.49 12.88
C ALA A 83 -31.89 -7.92 14.23
N THR A 84 -33.14 -8.38 14.25
CA THR A 84 -33.76 -8.91 15.47
C THR A 84 -33.38 -10.38 15.65
N PRO A 85 -32.81 -10.78 16.80
CA PRO A 85 -32.58 -12.19 17.08
C PRO A 85 -33.94 -12.88 17.26
N LYS A 86 -34.06 -14.09 16.71
CA LYS A 86 -35.29 -14.91 16.84
C LYS A 86 -35.45 -15.47 18.26
N HIS A 87 -34.33 -15.83 18.89
CA HIS A 87 -34.28 -16.38 20.24
C HIS A 87 -33.38 -15.52 21.10
N ASP A 88 -33.81 -15.25 22.33
CA ASP A 88 -32.98 -14.60 23.32
C ASP A 88 -32.02 -15.62 23.91
N VAL A 89 -30.72 -15.37 23.77
CA VAL A 89 -29.67 -16.23 24.32
C VAL A 89 -29.01 -15.46 25.43
N LEU A 90 -29.41 -15.77 26.66
CA LEU A 90 -28.84 -15.15 27.86
C LEU A 90 -27.33 -15.38 27.91
N ASN A 91 -26.60 -14.39 28.42
CA ASN A 91 -25.14 -14.41 28.58
C ASN A 91 -24.31 -14.55 27.29
N ARG A 92 -24.89 -14.41 26.09
CA ARG A 92 -24.13 -14.44 24.81
C ARG A 92 -24.25 -13.14 24.03
N LYS A 93 -23.11 -12.59 23.60
CA LYS A 93 -23.07 -11.49 22.61
C LYS A 93 -23.36 -12.06 21.22
N VAL A 94 -24.55 -11.82 20.70
CA VAL A 94 -24.93 -12.20 19.33
C VAL A 94 -24.24 -11.25 18.35
N LYS A 95 -23.27 -11.77 17.59
CA LYS A 95 -22.60 -11.02 16.51
C LYS A 95 -23.59 -10.75 15.38
N GLY A 96 -23.51 -9.58 14.75
CA GLY A 96 -24.32 -9.23 13.57
C GLY A 96 -25.70 -8.63 13.84
N VAL A 97 -26.05 -8.34 15.10
CA VAL A 97 -27.31 -7.65 15.47
C VAL A 97 -27.36 -6.22 14.93
N GLN A 98 -26.21 -5.58 14.76
CA GLN A 98 -26.08 -4.23 14.22
C GLN A 98 -24.95 -4.18 13.17
N GLY A 99 -25.20 -3.50 12.07
CA GLY A 99 -24.21 -3.22 11.02
C GLY A 99 -24.29 -1.80 10.49
N ARG A 100 -23.20 -1.31 9.90
CA ARG A 100 -23.10 0.00 9.23
C ARG A 100 -22.89 -0.20 7.73
N PRO A 101 -23.96 -0.39 6.93
CA PRO A 101 -23.83 -0.64 5.49
C PRO A 101 -23.19 0.54 4.73
N GLY A 102 -23.50 1.79 5.10
CA GLY A 102 -22.93 2.98 4.45
C GLY A 102 -21.41 3.04 4.56
N VAL A 103 -20.87 2.83 5.75
CA VAL A 103 -19.42 2.78 6.00
C VAL A 103 -18.75 1.64 5.23
N THR A 104 -19.38 0.47 5.19
CA THR A 104 -18.85 -0.70 4.46
C THR A 104 -18.80 -0.45 2.97
N ARG A 105 -19.86 0.14 2.39
CA ARG A 105 -19.91 0.53 0.97
C ARG A 105 -18.84 1.57 0.64
N LYS A 106 -18.73 2.62 1.46
CA LYS A 106 -17.70 3.67 1.30
C LYS A 106 -16.29 3.07 1.30
N ARG A 107 -15.98 2.19 2.27
CA ARG A 107 -14.68 1.49 2.31
C ARG A 107 -14.43 0.67 1.05
N GLY A 108 -15.46 -0.02 0.54
CA GLY A 108 -15.36 -0.77 -0.72
C GLY A 108 -15.09 0.11 -1.93
N GLU A 109 -15.75 1.26 -2.02
CA GLU A 109 -15.50 2.25 -3.07
C GLU A 109 -14.09 2.85 -2.98
N GLU A 110 -13.64 3.21 -1.78
CA GLU A 110 -12.27 3.69 -1.55
C GLU A 110 -11.23 2.64 -1.95
N ALA A 111 -11.47 1.36 -1.67
CA ALA A 111 -10.59 0.28 -2.09
C ALA A 111 -10.52 0.16 -3.62
N ARG A 112 -11.66 0.24 -4.32
CA ARG A 112 -11.71 0.25 -5.79
C ARG A 112 -11.01 1.47 -6.39
N LYS A 113 -11.18 2.64 -5.79
CA LYS A 113 -10.48 3.87 -6.17
C LYS A 113 -8.97 3.78 -5.95
N LYS A 114 -8.49 2.99 -5.00
CA LYS A 114 -7.04 2.82 -4.78
C LYS A 114 -6.41 1.78 -5.70
N THR A 115 -7.18 0.76 -6.11
CA THR A 115 -6.71 -0.40 -6.89
C THR A 115 -7.09 -0.26 -8.35
N ILE A 116 -8.35 -0.52 -8.68
CA ILE A 116 -8.89 -0.55 -10.04
C ILE A 116 -8.66 0.79 -10.77
N MET A 117 -8.87 1.93 -10.11
CA MET A 117 -8.62 3.23 -10.74
C MET A 117 -7.16 3.37 -11.19
N ARG A 118 -6.22 2.99 -10.33
CA ARG A 118 -4.79 3.04 -10.62
C ARG A 118 -4.41 2.08 -11.75
N GLU A 119 -4.99 0.89 -11.76
CA GLU A 119 -4.82 -0.09 -12.84
C GLU A 119 -5.38 0.41 -14.17
N MET A 120 -6.55 1.07 -14.16
CA MET A 120 -7.14 1.67 -15.35
C MET A 120 -6.30 2.84 -15.87
N GLU A 121 -5.74 3.68 -15.00
CA GLU A 121 -4.81 4.76 -15.36
C GLU A 121 -3.48 4.23 -15.91
N ALA A 122 -3.08 3.02 -15.52
CA ALA A 122 -1.91 2.33 -16.02
C ALA A 122 -2.20 1.52 -17.30
N LYS A 123 -3.48 1.30 -17.64
CA LYS A 123 -3.87 0.56 -18.84
C LYS A 123 -3.36 1.30 -20.08
N GLY A 124 -2.45 0.66 -20.83
CA GLY A 124 -1.79 1.24 -22.00
C GLY A 124 -0.41 1.84 -21.73
N LYS A 125 0.07 1.84 -20.48
CA LYS A 125 1.45 2.21 -20.14
C LYS A 125 2.30 0.94 -20.07
N ALA A 126 3.35 0.87 -20.89
CA ALA A 126 4.31 -0.25 -20.87
C ALA A 126 5.38 -0.11 -19.78
N THR A 127 5.54 1.09 -19.20
CA THR A 127 6.58 1.37 -18.20
C THR A 127 6.00 1.37 -16.78
N SER A 128 6.77 0.82 -15.84
CA SER A 128 6.47 0.89 -14.40
C SER A 128 7.73 1.31 -13.65
N PHE A 129 7.57 2.17 -12.64
CA PHE A 129 8.66 2.58 -11.78
C PHE A 129 8.78 1.57 -10.62
N VAL A 130 9.93 0.89 -10.54
CA VAL A 130 10.24 -0.04 -9.45
C VAL A 130 11.27 0.60 -8.54
N ASP A 131 10.88 0.88 -7.30
CA ASP A 131 11.81 1.40 -6.30
C ASP A 131 12.73 0.28 -5.78
N ARG A 132 14.03 0.40 -6.07
CA ARG A 132 15.08 -0.55 -5.65
C ARG A 132 15.91 -0.03 -4.47
N ARG A 133 15.51 1.07 -3.84
CA ARG A 133 16.20 1.61 -2.65
C ARG A 133 16.04 0.66 -1.47
N PHE A 134 17.12 0.44 -0.72
CA PHE A 134 17.11 -0.45 0.44
C PHE A 134 16.21 0.11 1.55
N GLY A 135 15.41 -0.76 2.18
CA GLY A 135 14.57 -0.44 3.34
C GLY A 135 13.37 0.50 3.10
N GLU A 136 13.08 0.93 1.87
CA GLU A 136 11.92 1.82 1.60
C GLU A 136 10.58 1.09 1.78
N ASN A 137 10.51 -0.19 1.39
CA ASN A 137 9.29 -1.00 1.51
C ASN A 137 9.10 -1.64 2.90
N ASP A 138 10.14 -1.62 3.73
CA ASP A 138 10.13 -2.26 5.06
C ASP A 138 9.83 -1.22 6.15
N PRO A 139 8.67 -1.31 6.83
CA PRO A 139 8.28 -0.34 7.86
C PRO A 139 9.00 -0.56 9.19
N GLU A 140 9.65 -1.71 9.40
CA GLU A 140 10.30 -2.07 10.68
C GLU A 140 11.70 -1.46 10.85
N MET A 141 12.34 -1.03 9.77
CA MET A 141 13.69 -0.48 9.81
C MET A 141 13.67 0.99 10.26
N SER A 142 14.58 1.36 11.17
CA SER A 142 14.74 2.76 11.61
C SER A 142 15.14 3.65 10.43
N VAL A 143 14.80 4.94 10.50
CA VAL A 143 15.23 5.93 9.50
C VAL A 143 16.76 6.02 9.46
N GLU A 144 17.41 5.87 10.61
CA GLU A 144 18.88 5.91 10.74
C GLU A 144 19.53 4.72 10.04
N ASP A 145 19.01 3.52 10.28
CA ASP A 145 19.49 2.28 9.66
C ASP A 145 19.30 2.33 8.13
N LYS A 146 18.15 2.82 7.65
CA LYS A 146 17.90 3.05 6.21
C LYS A 146 18.98 3.95 5.60
N MET A 147 19.33 5.03 6.28
CA MET A 147 20.32 5.98 5.79
C MET A 147 21.74 5.40 5.83
N MET A 148 22.07 4.64 6.88
CA MET A 148 23.35 3.98 7.02
C MET A 148 23.56 2.91 5.93
N GLU A 149 22.59 2.04 5.70
CA GLU A 149 22.70 0.98 4.70
C GLU A 149 22.72 1.54 3.28
N ARG A 150 21.97 2.61 3.00
CA ARG A 150 22.06 3.36 1.73
C ARG A 150 23.48 3.88 1.52
N PHE A 151 24.07 4.48 2.54
CA PHE A 151 25.43 5.00 2.49
C PHE A 151 26.46 3.88 2.27
N MET A 152 26.34 2.77 3.02
CA MET A 152 27.21 1.61 2.86
C MET A 152 27.11 1.03 1.45
N LYS A 153 25.89 0.87 0.92
CA LYS A 153 25.66 0.34 -0.43
C LYS A 153 26.14 1.29 -1.53
N GLU A 154 25.99 2.59 -1.34
CA GLU A 154 26.57 3.58 -2.26
C GLU A 154 28.10 3.52 -2.23
N LYS A 155 28.70 3.46 -1.04
CA LYS A 155 30.15 3.35 -0.88
C LYS A 155 30.70 2.07 -1.52
N ALA A 156 30.05 0.93 -1.29
CA ALA A 156 30.38 -0.34 -1.94
C ALA A 156 30.25 -0.25 -3.47
N ARG A 157 29.17 0.34 -3.99
CA ARG A 157 28.99 0.49 -5.45
C ARG A 157 30.06 1.39 -6.07
N ARG A 158 30.54 2.40 -5.34
CA ARG A 158 31.63 3.29 -5.80
C ARG A 158 32.98 2.58 -5.76
N THR A 159 33.27 1.79 -4.73
CA THR A 159 34.51 1.02 -4.66
C THR A 159 34.58 -0.06 -5.74
N ASP A 160 33.49 -0.80 -5.97
CA ASP A 160 33.46 -1.92 -6.93
C ASP A 160 33.58 -1.47 -8.40
N ARG A 161 33.18 -0.22 -8.70
CA ARG A 161 33.31 0.36 -10.05
C ARG A 161 34.50 1.30 -10.22
N GLY A 162 35.19 1.64 -9.13
CA GLY A 162 36.37 2.50 -9.16
C GLY A 162 37.59 1.80 -9.78
N SER A 163 37.73 0.49 -9.56
CA SER A 163 38.88 -0.28 -10.06
C SER A 163 38.88 -0.50 -11.57
N ILE A 164 37.71 -0.47 -12.22
CA ILE A 164 37.59 -0.65 -13.69
C ILE A 164 38.23 0.53 -14.45
N TYR A 165 38.34 1.70 -13.81
CA TYR A 165 38.88 2.92 -14.43
C TYR A 165 40.24 3.32 -13.85
N ASN A 166 40.81 2.56 -12.92
CA ASN A 166 42.16 2.79 -12.41
C ASN A 166 43.18 2.09 -13.34
N LEU A 167 43.38 2.67 -14.53
CA LEU A 167 44.23 2.14 -15.59
C LEU A 167 45.74 2.36 -15.34
N GLU A 168 46.12 2.96 -14.21
CA GLU A 168 47.53 3.22 -13.86
C GLU A 168 48.23 1.98 -13.27
N GLU A 169 47.48 0.97 -12.82
CA GLU A 169 48.02 -0.22 -12.15
C GLU A 169 47.96 -1.51 -13.00
N GLU A 170 47.21 -1.54 -14.10
CA GLU A 170 47.13 -2.68 -15.03
C GLU A 170 47.81 -2.35 -16.36
N GLU A 171 48.87 -3.10 -16.71
CA GLU A 171 49.49 -3.04 -18.03
C GLU A 171 48.45 -3.41 -19.10
N LEU A 172 48.19 -2.49 -20.04
CA LEU A 172 47.23 -2.71 -21.11
C LEU A 172 47.72 -3.87 -21.98
N THR A 173 47.03 -5.01 -21.92
CA THR A 173 47.38 -6.23 -22.66
C THR A 173 46.34 -6.55 -23.73
N HIS A 174 46.78 -6.81 -24.96
CA HIS A 174 45.93 -7.34 -26.03
C HIS A 174 46.32 -8.79 -26.30
N MET A 175 45.35 -9.71 -26.21
CA MET A 175 45.57 -11.16 -26.35
C MET A 175 46.68 -11.73 -25.44
N GLY A 176 46.90 -11.12 -24.27
CA GLY A 176 47.90 -11.56 -23.29
C GLY A 176 49.32 -11.01 -23.51
N GLN A 177 49.53 -10.05 -24.43
CA GLN A 177 50.80 -9.34 -24.63
C GLN A 177 50.64 -7.86 -24.27
N SER A 178 51.64 -7.25 -23.61
CA SER A 178 51.56 -5.86 -23.17
C SER A 178 51.76 -4.89 -24.35
N LEU A 179 50.85 -3.92 -24.49
CA LEU A 179 50.89 -2.89 -25.54
C LEU A 179 52.04 -1.88 -25.32
N ALA A 180 52.56 -1.77 -24.10
CA ALA A 180 53.71 -0.92 -23.80
C ALA A 180 55.00 -1.39 -24.51
N ALA A 181 55.03 -2.66 -24.96
CA ALA A 181 56.12 -3.23 -25.73
C ALA A 181 55.88 -3.24 -27.26
N GLU A 182 54.78 -2.67 -27.75
CA GLU A 182 54.39 -2.70 -29.18
C GLU A 182 55.13 -1.73 -30.12
N ASP A 183 56.22 -1.10 -29.68
CA ASP A 183 57.19 -0.50 -30.62
C ASP A 183 57.83 -1.56 -31.57
N ALA A 184 57.52 -2.85 -31.39
CA ALA A 184 57.88 -3.96 -32.27
C ALA A 184 56.88 -4.24 -33.41
N PHE A 185 55.96 -3.32 -33.74
CA PHE A 185 55.03 -3.47 -34.88
C PHE A 185 55.73 -3.53 -36.26
N GLU A 186 57.05 -3.37 -36.32
CA GLU A 186 57.85 -3.51 -37.54
C GLU A 186 58.09 -5.00 -37.94
N ASP A 187 57.89 -5.97 -37.02
CA ASP A 187 58.14 -7.40 -37.25
C ASP A 187 56.87 -8.24 -37.51
N ALA A 188 55.68 -7.63 -37.52
CA ALA A 188 54.41 -8.34 -37.79
C ALA A 188 54.13 -8.55 -39.29
N GLY A 189 55.12 -8.38 -40.18
CA GLY A 189 54.99 -8.73 -41.60
C GLY A 189 53.97 -7.89 -42.39
N LEU A 190 53.40 -6.82 -41.81
CA LEU A 190 52.66 -5.78 -42.55
C LEU A 190 53.63 -4.90 -43.35
N ARG A 191 54.49 -5.52 -44.14
CA ARG A 191 55.04 -4.87 -45.32
C ARG A 191 53.85 -4.55 -46.20
N LYS A 192 53.56 -3.26 -46.37
CA LYS A 192 52.74 -2.73 -47.45
C LYS A 192 53.12 -3.51 -48.71
N ALA A 193 52.23 -4.40 -49.17
CA ALA A 193 52.49 -5.16 -50.38
C ALA A 193 52.85 -4.13 -51.46
N PRO A 194 53.96 -4.34 -52.20
CA PRO A 194 54.28 -3.42 -53.28
C PRO A 194 53.08 -3.40 -54.22
N ASP A 195 52.62 -2.18 -54.47
CA ASP A 195 51.61 -1.79 -55.43
C ASP A 195 51.96 -2.44 -56.78
N ASN A 196 51.49 -3.67 -56.99
CA ASN A 196 51.63 -4.36 -58.25
C ASN A 196 50.39 -4.01 -59.04
N ASP A 197 50.55 -2.87 -59.73
CA ASP A 197 49.69 -2.38 -60.79
C ASP A 197 49.37 -3.53 -61.78
N ASP A 198 48.14 -3.51 -62.27
CA ASP A 198 47.55 -4.44 -63.23
C ASP A 198 47.05 -5.81 -62.73
N SER A 199 45.80 -5.79 -62.25
CA SER A 199 44.78 -6.87 -62.20
C SER A 199 44.35 -7.28 -60.78
N ASP A 200 43.69 -6.36 -60.08
CA ASP A 200 42.83 -6.70 -58.93
C ASP A 200 41.49 -5.95 -59.09
N ASP A 201 40.59 -6.54 -59.88
CA ASP A 201 39.18 -6.24 -59.82
C ASP A 201 38.71 -6.53 -58.39
N GLY A 202 38.53 -5.49 -57.56
CA GLY A 202 38.29 -5.50 -56.11
C GLY A 202 37.22 -6.46 -55.57
N GLN A 203 37.43 -7.75 -55.80
CA GLN A 203 36.64 -8.88 -55.37
C GLN A 203 37.33 -9.45 -54.15
N ILE A 204 36.70 -9.24 -53.01
CA ILE A 204 37.10 -9.82 -51.74
C ILE A 204 37.16 -11.34 -51.90
N ASP A 205 38.26 -11.96 -51.42
CA ASP A 205 38.49 -13.41 -51.53
C ASP A 205 37.28 -14.24 -51.03
N ARG A 206 37.03 -15.37 -51.71
CA ARG A 206 35.86 -16.23 -51.48
C ARG A 206 35.79 -16.72 -50.04
N ASP A 207 36.92 -17.07 -49.44
CA ASP A 207 36.96 -17.55 -48.06
C ASP A 207 36.72 -16.38 -47.08
N THR A 208 37.21 -15.18 -47.40
CA THR A 208 36.89 -13.97 -46.63
C THR A 208 35.38 -13.65 -46.66
N VAL A 209 34.72 -13.67 -47.82
CA VAL A 209 33.28 -13.44 -47.94
C VAL A 209 32.47 -14.49 -47.18
N ARG A 210 32.90 -15.76 -47.24
CA ARG A 210 32.24 -16.89 -46.55
C ARG A 210 32.28 -16.74 -45.03
N TYR A 211 33.39 -16.28 -44.46
CA TYR A 211 33.54 -16.19 -43.00
C TYR A 211 33.09 -14.86 -42.40
N THR A 212 33.17 -13.76 -43.14
CA THR A 212 33.03 -12.41 -42.54
C THR A 212 31.73 -11.69 -42.91
N HIS A 213 31.10 -11.99 -44.06
CA HIS A 213 30.01 -11.15 -44.56
C HIS A 213 28.59 -11.67 -44.22
N PHE A 214 28.13 -12.86 -44.64
CA PHE A 214 26.72 -13.27 -44.38
C PHE A 214 26.46 -14.79 -44.39
N GLY A 215 27.04 -15.58 -43.47
CA GLY A 215 26.82 -17.04 -43.47
C GLY A 215 27.01 -17.79 -42.15
N GLY A 216 27.13 -17.10 -41.02
CA GLY A 216 27.41 -17.68 -39.70
C GLY A 216 26.18 -18.21 -38.93
N PHE A 217 25.17 -18.76 -39.61
CA PHE A 217 23.99 -19.32 -38.94
C PHE A 217 23.66 -20.74 -39.45
N GLU A 218 24.00 -21.71 -38.59
CA GLU A 218 23.50 -23.09 -38.46
C GLU A 218 23.95 -24.20 -39.45
N GLU A 219 25.04 -24.88 -39.07
CA GLU A 219 25.14 -26.34 -39.16
C GLU A 219 24.22 -26.95 -38.09
N THR A 220 23.06 -27.47 -38.52
CA THR A 220 22.12 -28.14 -37.61
C THR A 220 22.66 -29.50 -37.19
N VAL A 221 23.30 -29.54 -36.03
CA VAL A 221 23.58 -30.76 -35.28
C VAL A 221 22.24 -31.45 -34.97
N ARG A 222 22.08 -32.68 -35.47
CA ARG A 222 20.91 -33.54 -35.26
C ARG A 222 20.65 -33.74 -33.76
N ILE A 223 19.65 -33.05 -33.21
CA ILE A 223 19.19 -33.28 -31.84
C ILE A 223 18.38 -34.59 -31.82
N GLY A 224 18.94 -35.59 -31.14
CA GLY A 224 18.31 -36.87 -30.89
C GLY A 224 17.01 -36.73 -30.09
N SER A 225 16.04 -37.54 -30.49
CA SER A 225 14.76 -37.80 -29.84
C SER A 225 14.91 -38.11 -28.35
N ILE A 226 14.39 -37.23 -27.47
CA ILE A 226 14.17 -37.56 -26.06
C ILE A 226 12.73 -38.08 -25.92
N GLY A 227 12.66 -39.38 -25.63
CA GLY A 227 11.43 -40.15 -25.48
C GLY A 227 10.54 -39.64 -24.35
N HIS A 228 9.25 -39.55 -24.68
CA HIS A 228 8.13 -39.36 -23.78
C HIS A 228 7.99 -40.62 -22.91
N ARG A 229 8.41 -40.57 -21.63
CA ARG A 229 8.10 -41.63 -20.65
C ARG A 229 6.86 -41.25 -19.87
N GLY A 230 5.79 -42.01 -20.09
CA GLY A 230 4.56 -41.96 -19.31
C GLY A 230 4.80 -42.32 -17.85
N PHE A 231 4.14 -41.59 -16.96
CA PHE A 231 4.06 -41.88 -15.54
C PHE A 231 2.71 -42.55 -15.29
N GLU A 232 2.73 -43.89 -15.17
CA GLU A 232 1.58 -44.68 -14.76
C GLU A 232 1.35 -44.52 -13.26
N SER A 233 0.09 -44.30 -12.92
CA SER A 233 -0.40 -44.08 -11.56
C SER A 233 -0.62 -45.40 -10.83
N GLU A 234 0.16 -45.67 -9.79
CA GLU A 234 -0.24 -46.59 -8.74
C GLU A 234 -0.75 -45.81 -7.52
N GLY A 235 -2.03 -46.03 -7.22
CA GLY A 235 -2.72 -45.41 -6.12
C GLY A 235 -2.35 -46.05 -4.79
N THR A 236 -1.81 -45.24 -3.89
CA THR A 236 -1.94 -45.44 -2.45
C THR A 236 -2.19 -44.08 -1.79
N GLY A 237 -3.29 -44.02 -1.04
CA GLY A 237 -3.90 -42.88 -0.34
C GLY A 237 -3.06 -41.61 -0.19
N ARG A 238 -3.52 -40.53 -0.83
CA ARG A 238 -3.08 -39.16 -0.52
C ARG A 238 -4.27 -38.32 -0.12
N GLU A 239 -4.20 -37.93 1.15
CA GLU A 239 -4.95 -36.86 1.80
C GLU A 239 -5.16 -35.67 0.82
N VAL A 240 -6.42 -35.33 0.57
CA VAL A 240 -6.80 -34.15 -0.22
C VAL A 240 -6.42 -32.89 0.55
N ARG A 241 -5.18 -32.45 0.39
CA ARG A 241 -4.79 -31.07 0.72
C ARG A 241 -5.39 -30.15 -0.34
N CYS A 242 -6.57 -29.61 -0.04
CA CYS A 242 -7.03 -28.39 -0.68
C CYS A 242 -5.95 -27.31 -0.52
N TYR A 243 -5.31 -26.93 -1.62
CA TYR A 243 -4.56 -25.69 -1.69
C TYR A 243 -5.56 -24.54 -1.67
N ILE A 244 -6.00 -24.19 -0.46
CA ILE A 244 -6.51 -22.85 -0.16
C ILE A 244 -5.36 -21.90 -0.53
N LEU A 245 -5.63 -21.05 -1.52
CA LEU A 245 -4.82 -19.88 -1.83
C LEU A 245 -4.37 -19.24 -0.53
N ARG A 246 -3.05 -19.15 -0.36
CA ARG A 246 -2.38 -18.53 0.78
C ARG A 246 -2.75 -17.04 0.80
N LEU A 247 -3.86 -16.75 1.48
CA LEU A 247 -4.24 -15.40 1.92
C LEU A 247 -3.04 -14.82 2.67
N ILE A 248 -2.45 -13.79 2.11
CA ILE A 248 -1.50 -12.92 2.81
C ILE A 248 -2.25 -12.37 4.03
N PRO A 249 -1.79 -12.61 5.27
CA PRO A 249 -2.39 -12.00 6.44
C PRO A 249 -2.13 -10.49 6.37
N PHE A 250 -3.19 -9.70 6.18
CA PHE A 250 -3.13 -8.28 6.49
C PHE A 250 -2.91 -8.15 8.01
N PRO A 251 -1.85 -7.47 8.48
CA PRO A 251 -1.64 -7.25 9.91
C PRO A 251 -2.76 -6.37 10.47
N ILE A 252 -3.48 -6.87 11.47
CA ILE A 252 -4.53 -6.16 12.22
C ILE A 252 -3.94 -5.71 13.56
N GLU A 253 -2.77 -5.05 13.55
CA GLU A 253 -2.20 -4.46 14.77
C GLU A 253 -1.58 -3.11 14.44
N GLY A 254 -2.40 -2.06 14.50
CA GLY A 254 -1.87 -0.71 14.75
C GLY A 254 -1.56 -0.56 16.24
N PRO A 255 -0.61 0.32 16.63
CA PRO A 255 -0.24 0.49 18.03
C PRO A 255 -1.43 0.96 18.87
N ARG A 256 -1.70 0.25 19.97
CA ARG A 256 -2.63 0.70 21.03
C ARG A 256 -2.10 2.00 21.63
N PRO A 257 -2.94 3.04 21.84
CA PRO A 257 -2.51 4.25 22.52
C PRO A 257 -2.06 3.89 23.94
N LYS A 258 -0.86 4.35 24.32
CA LYS A 258 -0.36 4.23 25.70
C LYS A 258 -1.28 5.04 26.61
N GLU A 259 -1.79 4.38 27.65
CA GLU A 259 -2.48 5.04 28.76
C GLU A 259 -1.47 5.99 29.41
N VAL A 260 -1.87 7.26 29.53
CA VAL A 260 -1.16 8.27 30.31
C VAL A 260 -1.66 8.07 31.74
N GLU A 261 -0.83 7.46 32.59
CA GLU A 261 -1.01 7.52 34.04
C GLU A 261 -0.63 8.93 34.51
N GLU A 262 -1.48 9.49 35.38
CA GLU A 262 -1.23 10.72 36.14
C GLU A 262 -0.05 10.58 37.11
#